data_AF-A0A1F8DVJ2-F1
#
_entry.id   AF-A0A1F8DVJ2-F1
#
_cell.length_a   1.000
_cell.length_b   1.000
_cell.length_c   1.000
_cell.angle_alpha   90.00
_cell.angle_beta   90.00
_cell.angle_gamma   90.00
#
_symmetry.space_group_name_H-M   'P 1'
#
loop_
_entity.id
_entity.type
_entity.pdbx_description
1 polymer ?
#
loop_
_entity_poly.entity_id
_entity_poly.type
_entity_poly.pdbx_seq_one_letter_code
_entity_poly.pdbx_strand_id
1 'polypeptide(L)'
;MTIAAGAARAKREGRELHTHCAIEFDFVEMARKDLTAVFANMPDEFFADSTIVERLSRVFTKDGLRSLLLSLAKQLSEKKEMLRRALQKRYNEFVQQICAAANHIRLGHEIASALA
;
A
#
# COMPACT_ATOMS: atom_id res chain seq x y z
N MET A 1 21.26 19.21 0.72
CA MET A 1 21.01 20.58 0.24
C MET A 1 21.04 21.50 1.45
N THR A 2 21.98 22.45 1.51
CA THR A 2 22.09 23.42 2.62
C THR A 2 21.24 24.64 2.32
N ILE A 3 20.40 25.07 3.26
CA ILE A 3 19.58 26.28 3.13
C ILE A 3 20.47 27.50 3.38
N ALA A 4 20.57 28.39 2.40
CA ALA A 4 21.37 29.61 2.53
C ALA A 4 20.82 30.54 3.63
N ALA A 5 21.70 31.31 4.26
CA ALA A 5 21.29 32.36 5.19
C ALA A 5 20.40 33.40 4.47
N GLY A 6 19.25 33.72 5.06
CA GLY A 6 18.28 34.67 4.48
C GLY A 6 17.23 34.07 3.53
N ALA A 7 17.32 32.80 3.14
CA ALA A 7 16.27 32.15 2.35
C ALA A 7 14.98 31.98 3.18
N ALA A 8 13.81 32.21 2.57
CA ALA A 8 12.51 31.97 3.20
C ALA A 8 12.35 30.46 3.52
N ARG A 9 11.94 30.17 4.75
CA ARG A 9 11.88 28.82 5.30
C ARG A 9 10.47 28.43 5.72
N ALA A 10 10.16 27.15 5.60
CA ALA A 10 8.94 26.55 6.13
C ALA A 10 9.30 25.26 6.90
N LYS A 11 8.58 24.99 7.99
CA LYS A 11 8.66 23.71 8.70
C LYS A 11 7.56 22.76 8.23
N ARG A 12 7.92 21.50 7.97
CA ARG A 12 7.02 20.40 7.57
C ARG A 12 7.48 19.09 8.18
N GLU A 13 6.62 18.37 8.90
CA GLU A 13 6.92 17.03 9.43
C GLU A 13 8.30 16.97 10.14
N GLY A 14 8.62 17.99 10.95
CA GLY A 14 9.90 18.12 11.66
C GLY A 14 11.11 18.59 10.82
N ARG A 15 10.93 18.89 9.53
CA ARG A 15 11.98 19.31 8.60
C ARG A 15 11.90 20.80 8.28
N GLU A 16 13.05 21.42 8.10
CA GLU A 16 13.18 22.80 7.63
C GLU A 16 13.46 22.78 6.13
N LEU A 17 12.63 23.48 5.35
CA LEU A 17 12.64 23.47 3.88
C LEU A 17 12.63 24.91 3.36
N HIS A 18 13.12 25.12 2.14
CA HIS A 18 12.80 26.36 1.42
C HIS A 18 11.29 26.44 1.19
N THR A 19 10.69 27.64 1.29
CA THR A 19 9.24 27.81 1.12
C THR A 19 8.71 27.23 -0.20
N HIS A 20 9.46 27.36 -1.30
CA HIS A 20 9.08 26.79 -2.59
C HIS A 20 9.19 25.25 -2.63
N CYS A 21 10.14 24.66 -1.91
CA CYS A 21 10.29 23.20 -1.78
C CYS A 21 9.24 22.59 -0.86
N ALA A 22 8.59 23.37 0.01
CA ALA A 22 7.59 22.87 0.95
C ALA A 22 6.36 22.28 0.24
N ILE A 23 5.92 22.91 -0.85
CA ILE A 23 4.77 22.42 -1.65
C ILE A 23 5.10 21.08 -2.30
N GLU A 24 6.29 20.95 -2.88
CA GLU A 24 6.73 19.69 -3.48
C GLU A 24 6.89 18.58 -2.44
N PHE A 25 7.41 18.93 -1.26
CA PHE A 25 7.52 18.01 -0.14
C PHE A 25 6.13 17.53 0.32
N ASP A 26 5.16 18.42 0.47
CA ASP A 26 3.79 18.08 0.87
C ASP A 26 3.17 17.07 -0.12
N PHE A 27 3.39 17.25 -1.44
CA PHE A 27 2.97 16.29 -2.46
C PHE A 27 3.68 14.93 -2.32
N VAL A 28 4.99 14.94 -2.07
CA VAL A 28 5.76 13.70 -1.89
C VAL A 28 5.32 12.94 -0.63
N GLU A 29 5.01 13.65 0.46
CA GLU A 29 4.47 13.06 1.69
C GLU A 29 3.08 12.44 1.46
N MET A 30 2.19 13.13 0.75
CA MET A 30 0.89 12.57 0.39
C MET A 30 1.03 11.26 -0.40
N ALA A 31 1.84 11.28 -1.46
CA ALA A 31 2.11 10.08 -2.25
C ALA A 31 2.73 8.95 -1.40
N ARG A 32 3.57 9.29 -0.42
CA ARG A 32 4.14 8.28 0.49
C ARG A 32 3.08 7.64 1.38
N LYS A 33 2.17 8.45 1.93
CA LYS A 33 1.05 7.95 2.76
C LYS A 33 0.16 7.01 1.94
N ASP A 34 -0.20 7.40 0.73
CA ASP A 34 -1.03 6.60 -0.17
C ASP A 34 -0.35 5.27 -0.54
N LEU A 35 0.93 5.31 -0.96
CA LEU A 35 1.68 4.12 -1.33
C LEU A 35 1.91 3.18 -0.14
N THR A 36 2.13 3.72 1.06
CA THR A 36 2.29 2.91 2.28
C THR A 36 1.01 2.12 2.59
N ALA A 37 -0.16 2.75 2.46
CA ALA A 37 -1.45 2.08 2.65
C ALA A 37 -1.69 0.97 1.60
N VAL A 38 -1.27 1.21 0.35
CA VAL A 38 -1.32 0.18 -0.71
C VAL A 38 -0.39 -0.99 -0.38
N PHE A 39 0.85 -0.72 0.02
CA PHE A 39 1.84 -1.74 0.32
C PHE A 39 1.42 -2.63 1.51
N ALA A 40 0.73 -2.07 2.51
CA ALA A 40 0.21 -2.83 3.65
C ALA A 40 -0.81 -3.93 3.25
N ASN A 41 -1.43 -3.83 2.08
CA ASN A 41 -2.41 -4.79 1.58
C ASN A 41 -1.86 -5.73 0.50
N MET A 42 -0.60 -5.57 0.11
CA MET A 42 0.05 -6.42 -0.88
C MET A 42 0.62 -7.70 -0.26
N PRO A 43 0.72 -8.79 -1.02
CA PRO A 43 1.36 -10.02 -0.55
C PRO A 43 2.85 -9.79 -0.26
N ASP A 44 3.38 -10.38 0.80
CA ASP A 44 4.79 -10.25 1.18
C ASP A 44 5.75 -10.73 0.07
N GLU A 45 5.33 -11.73 -0.71
CA GLU A 45 6.09 -12.26 -1.85
C GLU A 45 6.31 -11.20 -2.95
N PHE A 46 5.45 -10.18 -3.02
CA PHE A 46 5.67 -9.05 -3.91
C PHE A 46 6.95 -8.29 -3.54
N PHE A 47 7.29 -8.22 -2.25
CA PHE A 47 8.43 -7.46 -1.73
C PHE A 47 9.71 -8.27 -1.49
N ALA A 48 9.66 -9.60 -1.55
CA ALA A 48 10.78 -10.49 -1.19
C ALA A 48 12.15 -10.11 -1.83
N ASP A 49 12.14 -9.62 -3.07
CA ASP A 49 13.34 -9.18 -3.80
C ASP A 49 13.31 -7.67 -4.14
N SER A 50 12.54 -6.89 -3.40
CA SER A 50 12.30 -5.47 -3.70
C SER A 50 12.80 -4.55 -2.59
N THR A 51 13.59 -3.55 -2.97
CA THR A 51 13.99 -2.45 -2.08
C THR A 51 12.98 -1.30 -2.08
N ILE A 52 11.79 -1.47 -2.69
CA ILE A 52 10.89 -0.36 -2.97
C ILE A 52 10.31 0.28 -1.70
N VAL A 53 10.05 -0.52 -0.66
CA VAL A 53 9.56 -0.04 0.64
C VAL A 53 10.64 0.81 1.33
N GLU A 54 11.88 0.32 1.36
CA GLU A 54 13.02 1.08 1.90
C GLU A 54 13.23 2.38 1.13
N ARG A 55 13.20 2.32 -0.21
CA ARG A 55 13.31 3.51 -1.07
C ARG A 55 12.18 4.50 -0.80
N LEU A 56 10.95 4.05 -0.60
CA LEU A 56 9.80 4.92 -0.31
C LEU A 56 10.00 5.74 0.96
N SER A 57 10.59 5.14 2.00
CA SER A 57 10.90 5.82 3.27
C SER A 57 11.96 6.92 3.15
N ARG A 58 12.79 6.88 2.09
CA ARG A 58 13.92 7.80 1.88
C ARG A 58 13.67 8.85 0.79
N VAL A 59 12.52 8.81 0.12
CA VAL A 59 12.19 9.75 -0.95
C VAL A 59 11.56 11.01 -0.36
N PHE A 60 12.23 12.15 -0.59
CA PHE A 60 11.81 13.48 -0.12
C PHE A 60 11.73 14.53 -1.24
N THR A 61 11.94 14.10 -2.48
CA THR A 61 11.99 14.97 -3.66
C THR A 61 11.08 14.42 -4.75
N LYS A 62 10.53 15.29 -5.58
CA LYS A 62 9.71 14.91 -6.74
C LYS A 62 10.41 13.94 -7.69
N ASP A 63 11.69 14.17 -8.00
CA ASP A 63 12.44 13.30 -8.91
C ASP A 63 12.70 11.92 -8.30
N GLY A 64 13.02 11.87 -7.00
CA GLY A 64 13.11 10.62 -6.25
C GLY A 64 11.79 9.84 -6.27
N LEU A 65 10.65 10.51 -6.09
CA LEU A 65 9.33 9.90 -6.17
C LEU A 65 9.02 9.39 -7.57
N ARG A 66 9.33 10.16 -8.61
CA ARG A 66 9.17 9.75 -10.00
C ARG A 66 9.96 8.48 -10.31
N SER A 67 11.24 8.44 -9.92
CA SER A 67 12.09 7.26 -10.10
C SER A 67 11.55 6.02 -9.37
N LEU A 68 11.03 6.22 -8.16
CA LEU A 68 10.39 5.16 -7.39
C LEU A 68 9.11 4.64 -8.08
N LEU A 69 8.23 5.53 -8.53
CA LEU A 69 6.99 5.18 -9.21
C LEU A 69 7.24 4.41 -10.50
N LEU A 70 8.25 4.79 -11.28
CA LEU A 70 8.65 4.05 -12.48
C LEU A 70 9.17 2.64 -12.14
N SER A 71 9.94 2.52 -11.06
CA SER A 71 10.41 1.21 -10.57
C SER A 71 9.24 0.34 -10.11
N LEU A 72 8.27 0.94 -9.41
CA LEU A 72 7.07 0.25 -8.95
C LEU A 72 6.22 -0.23 -10.12
N ALA A 73 6.00 0.61 -11.13
CA ALA A 73 5.26 0.25 -12.33
C ALA A 73 5.90 -0.94 -13.06
N LYS A 74 7.23 -0.97 -13.14
CA LYS A 74 7.96 -2.10 -13.72
C LYS A 74 7.74 -3.39 -12.90
N GLN A 75 7.90 -3.33 -11.57
CA GLN A 75 7.67 -4.49 -10.70
C GLN A 75 6.23 -4.99 -10.76
N LEU A 76 5.24 -4.10 -10.81
CA LEU A 76 3.83 -4.47 -10.98
C LEU A 76 3.58 -5.21 -12.29
N SER A 77 4.24 -4.79 -13.38
CA SER A 77 4.16 -5.47 -14.66
C SER A 77 4.79 -6.87 -14.60
N GLU A 78 6.00 -6.98 -14.04
CA GLU A 78 6.74 -8.25 -13.93
C GLU A 78 6.05 -9.26 -13.00
N LYS A 79 5.45 -8.78 -11.90
CA LYS A 79 4.81 -9.63 -10.88
C LYS A 79 3.29 -9.72 -11.03
N LYS A 80 2.72 -9.26 -12.14
CA LYS A 80 1.26 -9.23 -12.39
C LYS A 80 0.59 -10.60 -12.17
N GLU A 81 1.17 -11.67 -12.72
CA GLU A 81 0.56 -13.01 -12.59
C GLU A 81 0.65 -13.57 -11.17
N MET A 82 1.69 -13.23 -10.41
CA MET A 82 1.76 -13.55 -8.99
C MET A 82 0.62 -12.86 -8.22
N LEU A 83 0.43 -11.55 -8.45
CA LEU A 83 -0.66 -10.79 -7.84
C LEU A 83 -2.03 -11.37 -8.21
N ARG A 84 -2.23 -11.77 -9.47
CA ARG A 84 -3.47 -12.42 -9.93
C ARG A 84 -3.74 -13.72 -9.17
N ARG A 85 -2.73 -14.57 -9.00
CA ARG A 85 -2.86 -15.82 -8.25
C ARG A 85 -3.16 -15.57 -6.77
N ALA A 86 -2.52 -14.59 -6.15
CA ALA A 86 -2.77 -14.22 -4.76
C ALA A 86 -4.22 -13.74 -4.56
N LEU A 87 -4.74 -12.91 -5.48
CA LEU A 87 -6.14 -12.47 -5.47
C LEU A 87 -7.12 -13.65 -5.64
N GLN A 88 -6.84 -14.55 -6.58
CA GLN A 88 -7.68 -15.73 -6.81
C GLN A 88 -7.72 -16.64 -5.58
N LYS A 89 -6.58 -16.83 -4.90
CA LYS A 89 -6.51 -17.62 -3.66
C LYS A 89 -7.41 -17.02 -2.58
N ARG A 90 -7.29 -15.71 -2.30
CA ARG A 90 -8.14 -15.00 -1.34
C ARG A 90 -9.62 -15.08 -1.68
N TYR A 91 -9.97 -14.94 -2.96
CA TYR A 91 -11.35 -15.08 -3.41
C TYR A 91 -11.90 -16.49 -3.14
N ASN A 92 -11.13 -17.53 -3.46
CA ASN A 92 -11.55 -18.91 -3.22
C ASN A 92 -11.74 -19.20 -1.73
N GLU A 93 -10.83 -18.73 -0.88
CA GLU A 93 -10.93 -18.85 0.59
C GLU A 93 -12.20 -18.16 1.12
N PHE A 94 -12.51 -16.96 0.62
CA PHE A 94 -13.73 -16.25 0.97
C PHE A 94 -15.01 -17.01 0.56
N VAL A 95 -15.05 -17.56 -0.65
CA VAL A 95 -16.18 -18.37 -1.13
C VAL A 95 -16.38 -19.60 -0.25
N GLN A 96 -15.29 -20.29 0.12
CA GLN A 96 -15.37 -21.45 1.04
C GLN A 96 -15.96 -21.06 2.40
N GLN A 97 -15.57 -19.91 2.96
CA GLN A 97 -16.11 -19.41 4.23
C GLN A 97 -17.60 -19.10 4.14
N ILE A 98 -18.06 -18.48 3.04
CA ILE A 98 -19.49 -18.23 2.82
C ILE A 98 -20.28 -19.54 2.72
N CYS A 99 -19.79 -20.51 1.95
CA CYS A 99 -20.45 -21.81 1.83
C CYS A 99 -20.54 -22.53 3.19
N ALA A 100 -19.48 -22.47 4.00
CA ALA A 100 -19.48 -23.01 5.35
C ALA A 100 -20.52 -22.30 6.24
N ALA A 101 -20.56 -20.96 6.22
CA ALA A 101 -21.54 -20.18 6.97
C ALA A 101 -22.98 -20.52 6.55
N ALA A 102 -23.27 -20.61 5.26
CA ALA A 102 -24.58 -20.99 4.75
C ALA A 102 -24.99 -22.41 5.21
N ASN A 103 -24.06 -23.36 5.20
CA ASN A 103 -24.30 -24.70 5.73
C ASN A 103 -24.59 -24.71 7.23
N HIS A 104 -23.86 -23.92 8.02
CA HIS A 104 -24.13 -23.79 9.45
C HIS A 104 -25.50 -23.17 9.73
N ILE A 105 -25.90 -22.15 8.96
CA ILE A 105 -27.25 -21.55 9.05
C ILE A 105 -28.32 -22.61 8.74
N ARG A 106 -28.15 -23.37 7.64
CA ARG A 106 -29.07 -24.44 7.26
C ARG A 106 -29.20 -25.50 8.36
N LEU A 107 -28.08 -26.01 8.87
CA LEU A 107 -28.04 -27.00 9.93
C LEU A 107 -28.70 -26.48 11.22
N GLY A 108 -28.43 -25.22 11.59
CA GLY A 108 -29.07 -24.59 12.74
C GLY A 108 -30.59 -24.50 12.60
N HIS A 109 -31.08 -24.18 11.40
CA HIS A 109 -32.51 -24.16 11.11
C HIS A 109 -33.16 -25.55 11.19
N GLU A 110 -32.48 -26.58 10.68
CA GLU A 110 -32.95 -27.97 10.74
C GLU A 110 -33.04 -28.47 12.19
N ILE A 111 -32.04 -28.16 13.03
CA ILE A 111 -32.03 -28.51 14.45
C ILE A 111 -33.19 -27.81 15.18
N ALA A 112 -33.38 -26.51 14.93
CA ALA A 112 -34.46 -25.75 15.56
C ALA A 112 -35.86 -26.30 15.18
N SER A 113 -36.03 -26.70 13.91
CA SER A 113 -37.28 -27.28 13.42
C SER A 113 -37.56 -28.68 13.97
N ALA A 114 -36.51 -29.46 14.27
CA ALA A 114 -36.65 -30.81 14.84
C ALA A 114 -36.96 -30.84 16.35
N LEU A 115 -36.76 -29.71 17.04
CA LEU A 115 -36.98 -29.55 18.48
C LEU A 115 -38.30 -28.85 18.83
N ALA A 116 -39.05 -28.38 17.83
CA ALA A 116 -40.35 -27.71 17.95
C ALA A 116 -41.50 -28.69 17.72
#